data_AF-A0A532URH1-F1
#
_entry.id   AF-A0A532URH1-F1
#
_cell.length_a   1.000
_cell.length_b   1.000
_cell.length_c   1.000
_cell.angle_alpha   90.00
_cell.angle_beta   90.00
_cell.angle_gamma   90.00
#
_symmetry.space_group_name_H-M   'P 1'
#
loop_
_entity.id
_entity.type
_entity.pdbx_description
1 polymer ?
#
loop_
_entity_poly.entity_id
_entity_poly.type
_entity_poly.pdbx_seq_one_letter_code
_entity_poly.pdbx_strand_id
1 'polypeptide(L)'
;MFDRDSNYRLFSCKVVFVFLLAASQGTAATRIWDTMSPSLNEEVLADRSGWKVVPTETDRWNGPEYYSPERYAMQHSFRGDAVVENEHLVAVFSSRKAKAIIYSKADPAAKKVEVVPLEFKAKPARITHFGVLRNSGDEAALEVVFSGEGTGKTLSLVFSFGNKRIVEIAPSENVNGISLLGPIRYGVAPDFISDDLILDLREYPSLSALYVPSGNLFVGLLEGENDMLIVTWPAGKQRVRLVPDTRQREPRLIESVDIENDGKSVFLAVSSATGIWHEEVLKASYLEKDIAIAWKRPFPAKWITQLLEDGVETTFTFRESRPKRFWRGGIGSYTYPVWFRDGTTFYRLGKKIPPKGKSLVYFLERKGTPASVLTPVDIMKDTLGGQTCSAVLDLEGRRPRSHRRKDAVIGAATCGVTDGMQPVFDAGKEAERKEYIHGGVDDMVYFITRQRQRINEYQAFAGRMIKYLDRTGKARPDLKPFIDNIRAITQEIIQEHDRQRENMKTLAYADELARETKALTLRKDPGNPARFTDLKMKWRRMGGTQDYLVCKFHTITRKLFQQAGYGCIGRPEAVAVADEIRNLCRQCLRNPDGYEIWPDY
;
A
#
# COMPACT_ATOMS: atom_id res chain seq x y z
N MET A 1 -24.71 28.66 55.05
CA MET A 1 -25.80 28.15 55.92
C MET A 1 -26.37 26.93 55.23
N PHE A 2 -26.12 25.67 55.56
CA PHE A 2 -25.32 25.02 56.60
C PHE A 2 -24.47 23.93 55.93
N ASP A 3 -23.31 23.76 56.52
CA ASP A 3 -22.27 22.77 56.23
C ASP A 3 -22.59 21.44 56.93
N ARG A 4 -22.17 20.30 56.35
CA ARG A 4 -21.66 19.14 57.11
C ARG A 4 -21.09 18.05 56.20
N ASP A 5 -19.76 18.03 56.18
CA ASP A 5 -18.86 16.88 56.01
C ASP A 5 -19.38 15.55 56.55
N SER A 6 -19.02 14.46 55.84
CA SER A 6 -18.65 13.18 56.48
C SER A 6 -17.80 12.31 55.54
N ASN A 7 -16.53 12.18 55.91
CA ASN A 7 -15.56 11.18 55.47
C ASN A 7 -16.11 9.74 55.50
N TYR A 8 -15.83 8.93 54.47
CA TYR A 8 -15.68 7.48 54.65
C TYR A 8 -14.51 6.93 53.83
N ARG A 9 -13.61 6.29 54.58
CA ARG A 9 -12.45 5.50 54.16
C ARG A 9 -12.89 4.32 53.31
N LEU A 10 -12.30 4.13 52.13
CA LEU A 10 -12.40 2.90 51.35
C LEU A 10 -11.28 1.95 51.76
N PHE A 11 -11.66 0.99 52.60
CA PHE A 11 -10.86 -0.18 52.97
C PHE A 11 -10.92 -1.23 51.85
N SER A 12 -9.85 -2.01 51.80
CA SER A 12 -9.52 -3.11 50.90
C SER A 12 -10.63 -4.12 50.59
N CYS A 13 -10.67 -4.60 49.35
CA CYS A 13 -10.87 -6.01 49.04
C CYS A 13 -10.22 -6.35 47.69
N LYS A 14 -8.96 -6.82 47.72
CA LYS A 14 -8.34 -7.53 46.60
C LYS A 14 -8.97 -8.92 46.55
N VAL A 15 -9.87 -9.14 45.59
CA VAL A 15 -10.34 -10.49 45.26
C VAL A 15 -9.31 -11.12 44.33
N VAL A 16 -8.59 -12.11 44.85
CA VAL A 16 -7.69 -12.98 44.09
C VAL A 16 -8.56 -14.06 43.44
N PHE A 17 -8.67 -14.05 42.11
CA PHE A 17 -9.18 -15.19 41.36
C PHE A 17 -8.03 -16.18 41.15
N VAL A 18 -8.04 -17.27 41.91
CA VAL A 18 -7.22 -18.45 41.62
C VAL A 18 -8.00 -19.27 40.59
N PHE A 19 -7.60 -19.21 39.33
CA PHE A 19 -8.01 -20.20 38.33
C PHE A 19 -7.11 -21.43 38.45
N LEU A 20 -7.68 -22.53 38.95
CA LEU A 20 -7.13 -23.87 38.80
C LEU A 20 -7.28 -24.27 37.32
N LEU A 21 -6.23 -24.07 36.54
CA LEU A 21 -6.11 -24.61 35.18
C LEU A 21 -5.63 -26.07 35.29
N ALA A 22 -6.50 -26.98 34.90
CA ALA A 22 -6.13 -28.35 34.61
C ALA A 22 -5.11 -28.34 33.45
N ALA A 23 -3.91 -28.86 33.72
CA ALA A 23 -2.86 -28.99 32.73
C ALA A 23 -3.24 -30.03 31.67
N SER A 24 -3.76 -29.59 30.53
CA SER A 24 -3.60 -30.34 29.30
C SER A 24 -2.16 -30.13 28.83
N GLN A 25 -1.37 -31.19 28.68
CA GLN A 25 -0.08 -31.15 27.99
C GLN A 25 -0.31 -30.81 26.51
N GLY A 26 -0.51 -29.53 26.21
CA GLY A 26 -0.53 -28.99 24.86
C GLY A 26 0.90 -28.88 24.36
N THR A 27 1.16 -29.33 23.14
CA THR A 27 2.42 -29.07 22.45
C THR A 27 2.61 -27.55 22.30
N ALA A 28 3.67 -26.99 22.90
CA ALA A 28 3.99 -25.56 22.79
C ALA A 28 3.96 -25.06 21.33
N ALA A 29 3.28 -23.93 21.09
CA ALA A 29 3.07 -23.32 19.77
C ALA A 29 4.34 -22.67 19.21
N THR A 30 5.24 -22.23 20.09
CA THR A 30 6.56 -21.66 19.76
C THR A 30 7.63 -22.37 20.59
N ARG A 31 8.76 -22.73 19.97
CA ARG A 31 9.86 -23.47 20.62
C ARG A 31 11.21 -22.85 20.29
N ILE A 32 12.08 -22.83 21.29
CA ILE A 32 13.50 -22.49 21.12
C ILE A 32 14.32 -23.78 21.26
N TRP A 33 15.25 -23.98 20.34
CA TRP A 33 16.16 -25.11 20.31
C TRP A 33 17.60 -24.62 20.37
N ASP A 34 18.42 -25.38 21.08
CA ASP A 34 19.88 -25.34 21.02
C ASP A 34 20.35 -26.52 20.17
N THR A 35 21.06 -26.24 19.08
CA THR A 35 21.48 -27.26 18.12
C THR A 35 22.67 -28.08 18.63
N MET A 36 23.20 -27.73 19.82
CA MET A 36 24.31 -28.38 20.50
C MET A 36 25.67 -28.32 19.78
N SER A 37 25.71 -27.89 18.51
CA SER A 37 26.91 -27.62 17.72
C SER A 37 26.72 -26.39 16.82
N PRO A 38 27.73 -25.49 16.70
CA PRO A 38 27.65 -24.24 15.92
C PRO A 38 27.89 -24.47 14.41
N SER A 39 27.28 -25.52 13.85
CA SER A 39 27.55 -25.98 12.48
C SER A 39 26.28 -26.40 11.75
N LEU A 40 25.21 -25.59 11.82
CA LEU A 40 24.00 -25.92 11.08
C LEU A 40 24.19 -25.78 9.56
N ASN A 41 24.02 -26.88 8.84
CA ASN A 41 23.76 -26.88 7.40
C ASN A 41 22.26 -27.07 7.14
N GLU A 42 21.80 -26.86 5.90
CA GLU A 42 20.38 -26.94 5.55
C GLU A 42 19.81 -28.37 5.70
N GLU A 43 20.65 -29.39 5.52
CA GLU A 43 20.28 -30.81 5.70
C GLU A 43 19.95 -31.15 7.16
N VAL A 44 20.61 -30.50 8.13
CA VAL A 44 20.37 -30.69 9.58
C VAL A 44 19.04 -30.08 10.05
N LEU A 45 18.37 -29.23 9.26
CA LEU A 45 17.03 -28.72 9.62
C LEU A 45 15.94 -29.80 9.63
N ALA A 46 16.13 -30.88 8.86
CA ALA A 46 15.19 -32.00 8.81
C ALA A 46 15.37 -32.96 10.00
N ASP A 47 16.58 -33.11 10.52
CA ASP A 47 16.92 -34.01 11.62
C ASP A 47 17.24 -33.25 12.91
N ARG A 48 16.27 -33.27 13.84
CA ARG A 48 16.39 -32.62 15.16
C ARG A 48 16.89 -33.56 16.27
N SER A 49 17.29 -34.79 15.95
CA SER A 49 17.61 -35.82 16.96
C SER A 49 18.75 -35.43 17.92
N GLY A 50 19.66 -34.56 17.47
CA GLY A 50 20.77 -34.03 18.28
C GLY A 50 20.49 -32.69 18.97
N TRP A 51 19.31 -32.10 18.78
CA TRP A 51 19.00 -30.77 19.32
C TRP A 51 18.34 -30.86 20.70
N LYS A 52 18.59 -29.85 21.53
CA LYS A 52 18.00 -29.74 22.85
C LYS A 52 16.96 -28.63 22.87
N VAL A 53 15.74 -28.95 23.31
CA VAL A 53 14.72 -27.93 23.59
C VAL A 53 15.19 -27.07 24.76
N VAL A 54 15.12 -25.75 24.61
CA VAL A 54 15.32 -24.81 25.71
C VAL A 54 14.06 -24.83 26.58
N PRO A 55 14.16 -25.14 27.89
CA PRO A 55 13.01 -25.23 28.78
C PRO A 55 12.18 -23.95 28.76
N THR A 56 10.86 -24.09 28.74
CA THR A 56 9.94 -22.96 28.87
C THR A 56 9.94 -22.41 30.30
N GLU A 57 9.40 -21.21 30.45
CA GLU A 57 9.13 -20.61 31.77
C GLU A 57 8.29 -21.56 32.63
N THR A 58 7.29 -22.25 32.04
CA THR A 58 6.42 -23.18 32.74
C THR A 58 7.10 -24.50 33.14
N ASP A 59 8.08 -25.00 32.36
CA ASP A 59 8.80 -26.23 32.69
C ASP A 59 9.63 -26.08 33.97
N ARG A 60 10.11 -24.87 34.26
CA ARG A 60 10.87 -24.56 35.48
C ARG A 60 10.01 -24.58 36.75
N TRP A 61 8.70 -24.40 36.63
CA TRP A 61 7.78 -24.34 37.77
C TRP A 61 7.41 -25.73 38.31
N ASN A 62 7.79 -26.81 37.60
CA ASN A 62 7.45 -28.19 37.94
C ASN A 62 8.65 -29.06 38.37
N GLY A 63 9.84 -28.47 38.56
CA GLY A 63 11.05 -29.19 38.97
C GLY A 63 11.39 -29.07 40.47
N PRO A 64 12.20 -29.97 41.04
CA PRO A 64 12.58 -29.96 42.47
C PRO A 64 13.44 -28.76 42.92
N GLU A 65 13.85 -27.88 42.00
CA GLU A 65 14.73 -26.72 42.24
C GLU A 65 13.98 -25.39 42.49
N TYR A 66 12.73 -25.47 42.94
CA TYR A 66 11.74 -24.38 43.02
C TYR A 66 12.12 -23.14 43.89
N TYR A 67 13.21 -23.16 44.68
CA TYR A 67 13.48 -22.16 45.74
C TYR A 67 14.79 -21.34 45.64
N SER A 68 15.31 -21.00 44.45
CA SER A 68 16.49 -20.09 44.35
C SER A 68 16.16 -18.69 43.79
N PRO A 69 16.39 -17.60 44.56
CA PRO A 69 16.12 -16.21 44.14
C PRO A 69 16.99 -15.67 42.98
N GLU A 70 18.05 -16.39 42.60
CA GLU A 70 19.05 -15.94 41.62
C GLU A 70 18.66 -16.22 40.15
N ARG A 71 17.52 -16.90 39.88
CA ARG A 71 17.15 -17.42 38.54
C ARG A 71 15.99 -16.71 37.81
N TYR A 72 15.61 -15.49 38.20
CA TYR A 72 14.55 -14.74 37.50
C TYR A 72 14.91 -14.30 36.06
N ALA A 73 16.18 -14.42 35.65
CA ALA A 73 16.59 -14.36 34.24
C ALA A 73 16.70 -15.78 33.65
N MET A 74 16.18 -16.01 32.43
CA MET A 74 16.37 -17.27 31.70
C MET A 74 17.84 -17.45 31.30
N GLN A 75 18.67 -17.92 32.22
CA GLN A 75 20.04 -18.33 31.91
C GLN A 75 20.01 -19.73 31.26
N HIS A 76 19.89 -19.77 29.94
CA HIS A 76 20.25 -20.95 29.14
C HIS A 76 21.56 -20.65 28.42
N SER A 77 22.58 -21.48 28.64
CA SER A 77 23.86 -21.35 27.94
C SER A 77 23.84 -22.21 26.69
N PHE A 78 23.72 -21.56 25.53
CA PHE A 78 23.73 -22.24 24.24
C PHE A 78 25.09 -22.88 23.97
N ARG A 79 25.09 -24.15 23.52
CA ARG A 79 26.29 -24.86 23.05
C ARG A 79 26.45 -24.79 21.53
N GLY A 80 25.35 -24.70 20.81
CA GLY A 80 25.32 -24.57 19.35
C GLY A 80 24.70 -23.26 18.87
N ASP A 81 24.09 -23.35 17.69
CA ASP A 81 23.25 -22.32 17.11
C ASP A 81 21.86 -22.33 17.79
N ALA A 82 21.18 -21.18 17.80
CA ALA A 82 19.81 -21.09 18.27
C ALA A 82 18.83 -21.27 17.11
N VAL A 83 17.74 -21.98 17.34
CA VAL A 83 16.62 -22.08 16.38
C VAL A 83 15.31 -21.77 17.09
N VAL A 84 14.51 -20.87 16.52
CA VAL A 84 13.15 -20.61 17.00
C VAL A 84 12.17 -21.08 15.93
N GLU A 85 11.18 -21.88 16.29
CA GLU A 85 10.14 -22.30 15.36
C GLU A 85 8.74 -22.16 15.96
N ASN A 86 7.77 -21.89 15.10
CA ASN A 86 6.35 -21.96 15.43
C ASN A 86 5.59 -22.73 14.33
N GLU A 87 4.26 -22.65 14.27
CA GLU A 87 3.46 -23.34 13.24
C GLU A 87 3.81 -22.90 11.80
N HIS A 88 4.30 -21.67 11.61
CA HIS A 88 4.41 -21.06 10.28
C HIS A 88 5.84 -20.91 9.77
N LEU A 89 6.82 -20.75 10.67
CA LEU A 89 8.19 -20.44 10.29
C LEU A 89 9.22 -21.16 11.16
N VAL A 90 10.46 -21.18 10.64
CA VAL A 90 11.67 -21.56 11.38
C VAL A 90 12.68 -20.44 11.19
N ALA A 91 13.22 -19.92 12.29
CA ALA A 91 14.26 -18.92 12.34
C ALA A 91 15.54 -19.55 12.89
N VAL A 92 16.60 -19.55 12.09
CA VAL A 92 17.89 -20.15 12.42
C VAL A 92 18.92 -19.06 12.65
N PHE A 93 19.53 -19.04 13.82
CA PHE A 93 20.55 -18.07 14.18
C PHE A 93 21.92 -18.71 14.09
N SER A 94 22.57 -18.58 12.92
CA SER A 94 23.85 -19.23 12.66
C SER A 94 25.00 -18.39 13.20
N SER A 95 25.66 -18.90 14.24
CA SER A 95 26.76 -18.24 14.91
C SER A 95 27.95 -17.98 14.00
N ARG A 96 28.34 -18.96 13.17
CA ARG A 96 29.46 -18.83 12.23
C ARG A 96 29.16 -17.94 11.04
N LYS A 97 27.93 -17.95 10.53
CA LYS A 97 27.55 -17.11 9.37
C LYS A 97 27.20 -15.67 9.77
N ALA A 98 26.98 -15.43 11.07
CA ALA A 98 26.50 -14.17 11.62
C ALA A 98 25.16 -13.69 11.04
N LYS A 99 24.20 -14.62 10.89
CA LYS A 99 22.90 -14.31 10.31
C LYS A 99 21.77 -14.99 11.05
N ALA A 100 20.63 -14.31 11.12
CA ALA A 100 19.35 -14.97 11.33
C ALA A 100 18.74 -15.30 9.96
N ILE A 101 18.33 -16.55 9.76
CA ILE A 101 17.80 -17.06 8.49
C ILE A 101 16.36 -17.51 8.73
N ILE A 102 15.43 -16.94 7.97
CA ILE A 102 14.00 -17.20 8.07
C ILE A 102 13.58 -18.15 6.95
N TYR A 103 12.96 -19.25 7.35
CA TYR A 103 12.36 -20.27 6.50
C TYR A 103 10.84 -20.29 6.69
N SER A 104 10.11 -20.50 5.60
CA SER A 104 8.67 -20.75 5.63
C SER A 104 8.42 -22.24 5.83
N LYS A 105 7.55 -22.65 6.76
CA LYS A 105 7.19 -24.07 6.88
C LYS A 105 6.38 -24.62 5.71
N ALA A 106 5.83 -23.74 4.87
CA ALA A 106 5.21 -24.14 3.61
C ALA A 106 6.23 -24.68 2.59
N ASP A 107 7.50 -24.31 2.74
CA ASP A 107 8.62 -24.74 1.90
C ASP A 107 9.92 -24.69 2.72
N PRO A 108 10.15 -25.68 3.60
CA PRO A 108 11.24 -25.65 4.58
C PRO A 108 12.63 -25.83 3.93
N ALA A 109 12.69 -26.30 2.68
CA ALA A 109 13.94 -26.51 1.96
C ALA A 109 14.52 -25.19 1.40
N ALA A 110 13.67 -24.19 1.16
CA ALA A 110 14.10 -22.93 0.59
C ALA A 110 14.23 -21.85 1.66
N LYS A 111 15.47 -21.39 1.87
CA LYS A 111 15.74 -20.13 2.57
C LYS A 111 14.97 -18.98 1.92
N LYS A 112 14.25 -18.21 2.72
CA LYS A 112 13.45 -17.08 2.21
C LYS A 112 14.13 -15.73 2.45
N VAL A 113 14.53 -15.45 3.69
CA VAL A 113 15.12 -14.15 4.07
C VAL A 113 16.26 -14.35 5.06
N GLU A 114 17.30 -13.54 4.94
CA GLU A 114 18.41 -13.40 5.88
C GLU A 114 18.36 -12.04 6.56
N VAL A 115 18.67 -11.97 7.85
CA VAL A 115 18.71 -10.75 8.63
C VAL A 115 20.10 -10.59 9.22
N VAL A 116 20.68 -9.41 9.02
CA VAL A 116 21.97 -9.00 9.61
C VAL A 116 21.91 -7.54 10.05
N PRO A 117 22.68 -7.14 11.08
CA PRO A 117 22.94 -5.73 11.34
C PRO A 117 23.58 -5.07 10.11
N LEU A 118 23.09 -3.90 9.72
CA LEU A 118 23.50 -3.22 8.49
C LEU A 118 25.01 -2.99 8.43
N GLU A 119 25.64 -2.70 9.57
CA GLU A 119 27.08 -2.45 9.65
C GLU A 119 27.96 -3.67 9.37
N PHE A 120 27.41 -4.88 9.55
CA PHE A 120 28.08 -6.16 9.28
C PHE A 120 27.68 -6.78 7.94
N LYS A 121 26.82 -6.12 7.17
CA LYS A 121 26.50 -6.54 5.81
C LYS A 121 27.80 -6.66 4.98
N ALA A 122 28.00 -7.84 4.37
CA ALA A 122 29.18 -8.19 3.57
C ALA A 122 30.53 -8.05 4.32
N LYS A 123 30.53 -8.02 5.65
CA LYS A 123 31.75 -8.03 6.47
C LYS A 123 31.84 -9.31 7.31
N PRO A 124 33.05 -9.80 7.60
CA PRO A 124 33.23 -10.91 8.53
C PRO A 124 32.68 -10.55 9.93
N ALA A 125 31.79 -11.38 10.43
CA ALA A 125 31.21 -11.28 11.76
C ALA A 125 30.86 -12.68 12.27
N ARG A 126 30.52 -12.78 13.55
CA ARG A 126 29.95 -13.98 14.18
C ARG A 126 28.90 -13.58 15.20
N ILE A 127 27.97 -14.47 15.54
CA ILE A 127 27.15 -14.30 16.76
C ILE A 127 27.95 -14.85 17.94
N THR A 128 28.13 -14.03 18.96
CA THR A 128 28.91 -14.38 20.17
C THR A 128 28.03 -14.71 21.37
N HIS A 129 26.77 -14.30 21.34
CA HIS A 129 25.86 -14.52 22.46
C HIS A 129 24.42 -14.68 21.99
N PHE A 130 23.71 -15.57 22.67
CA PHE A 130 22.27 -15.78 22.60
C PHE A 130 21.69 -15.61 24.00
N GLY A 131 20.81 -14.64 24.20
CA GLY A 131 20.12 -14.38 25.46
C GLY A 131 18.64 -14.68 25.33
N VAL A 132 18.10 -15.60 26.11
CA VAL A 132 16.65 -15.86 26.12
C VAL A 132 15.99 -14.80 27.00
N LEU A 133 15.23 -13.89 26.38
CA LEU A 133 14.49 -12.84 27.08
C LEU A 133 13.07 -13.28 27.45
N ARG A 134 12.47 -14.17 26.63
CA ARG A 134 11.16 -14.76 26.86
C ARG A 134 11.06 -16.14 26.21
N ASN A 135 10.42 -17.09 26.87
CA ASN A 135 10.09 -18.40 26.30
C ASN A 135 8.91 -19.02 27.08
N SER A 136 7.70 -18.56 26.77
CA SER A 136 6.47 -18.99 27.45
C SER A 136 5.82 -20.23 26.82
N GLY A 137 6.35 -20.72 25.69
CA GLY A 137 5.74 -21.75 24.87
C GLY A 137 4.75 -21.23 23.82
N ASP A 138 4.21 -20.02 24.00
CA ASP A 138 3.42 -19.30 22.98
C ASP A 138 4.21 -18.16 22.33
N GLU A 139 5.08 -17.52 23.12
CA GLU A 139 5.95 -16.44 22.67
C GLU A 139 7.41 -16.75 23.01
N ALA A 140 8.30 -16.29 22.14
CA ALA A 140 9.74 -16.37 22.33
C ALA A 140 10.39 -15.03 21.98
N ALA A 141 11.36 -14.61 22.78
CA ALA A 141 12.20 -13.46 22.48
C ALA A 141 13.67 -13.81 22.73
N LEU A 142 14.50 -13.61 21.71
CA LEU A 142 15.91 -13.94 21.72
C LEU A 142 16.75 -12.70 21.45
N GLU A 143 17.59 -12.32 22.41
CA GLU A 143 18.68 -11.39 22.19
C GLU A 143 19.82 -12.10 21.44
N VAL A 144 20.30 -11.47 20.37
CA VAL A 144 21.36 -12.00 19.51
C VAL A 144 22.45 -10.96 19.36
N VAL A 145 23.64 -11.26 19.88
CA VAL A 145 24.78 -10.33 19.85
C VAL A 145 25.75 -10.74 18.75
N PHE A 146 25.88 -9.86 17.76
CA PHE A 146 26.79 -9.97 16.64
C PHE A 146 28.10 -9.25 16.99
N SER A 147 29.23 -9.86 16.67
CA SER A 147 30.57 -9.27 16.81
C SER A 147 31.26 -9.24 15.46
N GLY A 148 31.72 -8.06 15.04
CA GLY A 148 32.52 -7.92 13.83
C GLY A 148 33.95 -8.43 14.06
N GLU A 149 34.47 -9.24 13.14
CA GLU A 149 35.85 -9.72 13.25
C GLU A 149 36.83 -8.56 13.01
N GLY A 150 37.85 -8.44 13.86
CA GLY A 150 38.86 -7.39 13.76
C GLY A 150 38.44 -5.98 14.20
N THR A 151 37.14 -5.69 14.33
CA THR A 151 36.66 -4.36 14.77
C THR A 151 36.38 -4.26 16.27
N GLY A 152 36.11 -5.39 16.93
CA GLY A 152 35.67 -5.43 18.33
C GLY A 152 34.28 -4.82 18.58
N LYS A 153 33.61 -4.28 17.55
CA LYS A 153 32.25 -3.74 17.66
C LYS A 153 31.27 -4.90 17.90
N THR A 154 30.43 -4.75 18.91
CA THR A 154 29.31 -5.65 19.19
C THR A 154 27.98 -4.93 18.95
N LEU A 155 27.04 -5.64 18.33
CA LEU A 155 25.72 -5.15 17.98
C LEU A 155 24.68 -6.15 18.47
N SER A 156 23.62 -5.68 19.13
CA SER A 156 22.57 -6.55 19.67
C SER A 156 21.25 -6.31 18.93
N LEU A 157 20.60 -7.38 18.50
CA LEU A 157 19.24 -7.38 17.98
C LEU A 157 18.39 -8.31 18.84
N VAL A 158 17.18 -7.87 19.19
CA VAL A 158 16.18 -8.73 19.82
C VAL A 158 15.18 -9.20 18.77
N PHE A 159 15.02 -10.51 18.67
CA PHE A 159 14.05 -11.15 17.78
C PHE A 159 12.88 -11.69 18.59
N SER A 160 11.67 -11.20 18.32
CA SER A 160 10.45 -11.65 19.01
C SER A 160 9.53 -12.42 18.07
N PHE A 161 8.96 -13.50 18.60
CA PHE A 161 8.12 -14.47 17.92
C PHE A 161 6.86 -14.73 18.74
N GLY A 162 5.72 -14.83 18.07
CA GLY A 162 4.47 -15.32 18.65
C GLY A 162 3.90 -16.47 17.84
N ASN A 163 2.59 -16.69 17.94
CA ASN A 163 1.87 -17.72 17.19
C ASN A 163 1.61 -17.35 15.71
N LYS A 164 1.98 -16.14 15.27
CA LYS A 164 1.82 -15.68 13.88
C LYS A 164 3.12 -15.85 13.09
N ARG A 165 3.04 -15.69 11.76
CA ARG A 165 4.20 -15.70 10.84
C ARG A 165 5.02 -14.40 10.82
N ILE A 166 4.91 -13.58 11.86
CA ILE A 166 5.54 -12.26 11.96
C ILE A 166 6.73 -12.37 12.90
N VAL A 167 7.87 -11.81 12.49
CA VAL A 167 9.07 -11.67 13.32
C VAL A 167 9.29 -10.19 13.56
N GLU A 168 9.34 -9.78 14.83
CA GLU A 168 9.79 -8.45 15.22
C GLU A 168 11.31 -8.48 15.41
N ILE A 169 12.00 -7.45 14.89
CA ILE A 169 13.43 -7.25 15.05
C ILE A 169 13.63 -5.87 15.67
N ALA A 170 13.94 -5.85 16.96
CA ALA A 170 14.21 -4.63 17.71
C ALA A 170 15.73 -4.39 17.79
N PRO A 171 16.24 -3.30 17.21
CA PRO A 171 17.65 -2.95 17.30
C PRO A 171 18.00 -2.35 18.68
N SER A 172 19.19 -2.66 19.20
CA SER A 172 19.75 -1.90 20.34
C SER A 172 20.25 -0.51 19.92
N GLU A 173 20.52 0.37 20.88
CA GLU A 173 20.89 1.77 20.64
C GLU A 173 22.10 1.96 19.70
N ASN A 174 23.02 1.00 19.63
CA ASN A 174 24.27 1.10 18.86
C ASN A 174 24.18 0.52 17.43
N VAL A 175 23.03 -0.04 17.07
CA VAL A 175 22.76 -0.55 15.73
C VAL A 175 22.27 0.60 14.87
N ASN A 176 22.87 0.80 13.68
CA ASN A 176 22.48 1.87 12.76
C ASN A 176 21.44 1.44 11.72
N GLY A 177 21.17 0.14 11.62
CA GLY A 177 20.17 -0.38 10.68
C GLY A 177 20.12 -1.90 10.61
N ILE A 178 19.16 -2.39 9.84
CA ILE A 178 18.95 -3.81 9.58
C ILE A 178 18.98 -4.03 8.07
N SER A 179 19.63 -5.09 7.62
CA SER A 179 19.57 -5.54 6.22
C SER A 179 18.80 -6.84 6.12
N LEU A 180 17.80 -6.87 5.23
CA LEU A 180 16.99 -8.03 4.90
C LEU A 180 17.44 -8.55 3.54
N LEU A 181 18.13 -9.68 3.49
CA LEU A 181 18.66 -10.27 2.27
C LEU A 181 17.71 -11.35 1.73
N GLY A 182 17.39 -11.30 0.44
CA GLY A 182 16.53 -12.29 -0.22
C GLY A 182 16.57 -12.12 -1.74
N PRO A 183 16.14 -13.13 -2.52
CA PRO A 183 16.11 -13.05 -3.98
C PRO A 183 14.89 -12.24 -4.44
N ILE A 184 14.90 -10.92 -4.25
CA ILE A 184 13.75 -10.07 -4.56
C ILE A 184 13.77 -9.71 -6.05
N ARG A 185 12.69 -10.05 -6.77
CA ARG A 185 12.52 -9.72 -8.19
C ARG A 185 12.00 -8.31 -8.40
N TYR A 186 11.03 -7.90 -7.59
CA TYR A 186 10.42 -6.57 -7.60
C TYR A 186 10.27 -6.03 -6.19
N GLY A 187 10.57 -4.75 -6.00
CA GLY A 187 10.18 -4.01 -4.81
C GLY A 187 8.88 -3.26 -5.05
N VAL A 188 7.94 -3.32 -4.13
CA VAL A 188 6.69 -2.58 -4.17
C VAL A 188 6.61 -1.69 -2.94
N ALA A 189 6.40 -0.39 -3.13
CA ALA A 189 6.08 0.56 -2.08
C ALA A 189 4.61 0.98 -2.23
N PRO A 190 3.70 0.37 -1.46
CA PRO A 190 2.27 0.55 -1.67
C PRO A 190 1.75 1.96 -1.33
N ASP A 191 0.71 2.39 -2.04
CA ASP A 191 -0.11 3.55 -1.68
C ASP A 191 -1.61 3.22 -1.84
N PHE A 192 -2.43 3.63 -0.87
CA PHE A 192 -3.86 3.31 -0.85
C PHE A 192 -4.77 4.46 -1.31
N ILE A 193 -4.18 5.61 -1.69
CA ILE A 193 -4.90 6.78 -2.23
C ILE A 193 -4.49 7.04 -3.69
N SER A 194 -3.25 6.73 -4.04
CA SER A 194 -2.66 6.83 -5.37
C SER A 194 -2.21 5.44 -5.85
N ASP A 195 -1.23 5.39 -6.75
CA ASP A 195 -0.65 4.15 -7.25
C ASP A 195 0.59 3.71 -6.47
N ASP A 196 0.77 2.40 -6.38
CA ASP A 196 1.99 1.78 -5.86
C ASP A 196 3.22 2.19 -6.69
N LEU A 197 4.39 2.28 -6.05
CA LEU A 197 5.65 2.34 -6.79
C LEU A 197 6.18 0.92 -6.97
N ILE A 198 6.47 0.53 -8.22
CA ILE A 198 7.02 -0.78 -8.57
C ILE A 198 8.46 -0.57 -9.04
N LEU A 199 9.40 -1.20 -8.36
CA LEU A 199 10.83 -1.03 -8.53
C LEU A 199 11.42 -2.29 -9.16
N ASP A 200 11.95 -2.13 -10.39
CA ASP A 200 12.67 -3.15 -11.14
C ASP A 200 14.10 -2.67 -11.40
N LEU A 201 15.10 -3.43 -10.97
CA LEU A 201 16.51 -3.07 -11.17
C LEU A 201 16.94 -3.02 -12.63
N ARG A 202 16.22 -3.70 -13.54
CA ARG A 202 16.48 -3.61 -14.98
C ARG A 202 16.30 -2.20 -15.52
N GLU A 203 15.50 -1.38 -14.85
CA GLU A 203 15.24 0.01 -15.24
C GLU A 203 16.33 0.96 -14.72
N TYR A 204 17.23 0.48 -13.84
CA TYR A 204 18.27 1.26 -13.19
C TYR A 204 19.64 0.56 -13.20
N PRO A 205 20.18 0.16 -14.38
CA PRO A 205 21.38 -0.68 -14.45
C PRO A 205 22.63 -0.02 -13.85
N SER A 206 22.72 1.31 -13.88
CA SER A 206 23.87 2.08 -13.40
C SER A 206 23.84 2.40 -11.90
N LEU A 207 22.73 2.14 -11.20
CA LEU A 207 22.60 2.48 -9.78
C LEU A 207 23.07 1.33 -8.89
N SER A 208 23.80 1.68 -7.84
CA SER A 208 24.26 0.76 -6.80
C SER A 208 23.27 0.59 -5.64
N ALA A 209 22.25 1.46 -5.58
CA ALA A 209 21.13 1.37 -4.66
C ALA A 209 19.93 2.15 -5.19
N LEU A 210 18.72 1.72 -4.83
CA LEU A 210 17.47 2.42 -5.10
C LEU A 210 16.87 2.92 -3.79
N TYR A 211 16.77 4.22 -3.59
CA TYR A 211 16.13 4.81 -2.42
C TYR A 211 14.61 4.83 -2.57
N VAL A 212 13.91 4.39 -1.53
CA VAL A 212 12.45 4.26 -1.55
C VAL A 212 11.83 5.34 -0.65
N PRO A 213 10.86 6.13 -1.13
CA PRO A 213 10.06 7.03 -0.30
C PRO A 213 9.46 6.27 0.89
N SER A 214 9.43 6.90 2.07
CA SER A 214 9.07 6.21 3.30
C SER A 214 7.55 5.97 3.40
N GLY A 215 7.10 4.80 2.96
CA GLY A 215 5.83 4.20 3.39
C GLY A 215 6.12 3.19 4.48
N ASN A 216 5.33 3.13 5.57
CA ASN A 216 5.50 2.17 6.68
C ASN A 216 5.27 0.68 6.31
N LEU A 217 5.23 0.38 5.02
CA LEU A 217 4.99 -0.92 4.41
C LEU A 217 5.84 -1.01 3.13
N PHE A 218 6.58 -2.11 3.00
CA PHE A 218 7.25 -2.51 1.79
C PHE A 218 6.93 -3.97 1.48
N VAL A 219 6.78 -4.29 0.18
CA VAL A 219 6.52 -5.65 -0.28
C VAL A 219 7.57 -6.05 -1.31
N GLY A 220 8.36 -7.08 -1.02
CA GLY A 220 9.28 -7.70 -1.97
C GLY A 220 8.63 -8.90 -2.64
N LEU A 221 8.49 -8.88 -3.96
CA LEU A 221 8.06 -10.05 -4.73
C LEU A 221 9.28 -10.93 -4.99
N LEU A 222 9.36 -12.10 -4.35
CA LEU A 222 10.57 -12.96 -4.41
C LEU A 222 10.57 -13.80 -5.69
N GLU A 223 11.76 -14.04 -6.23
CA GLU A 223 12.02 -14.88 -7.40
C GLU A 223 11.24 -16.21 -7.33
N GLY A 224 10.68 -16.63 -8.46
CA GLY A 224 9.92 -17.87 -8.58
C GLY A 224 8.42 -17.76 -8.33
N GLU A 225 7.86 -16.55 -8.16
CA GLU A 225 6.40 -16.29 -8.09
C GLU A 225 5.66 -16.88 -6.88
N ASN A 226 6.37 -17.54 -5.95
CA ASN A 226 5.76 -18.33 -4.89
C ASN A 226 5.79 -17.68 -3.50
N ASP A 227 6.55 -16.57 -3.36
CA ASP A 227 6.76 -15.92 -2.08
C ASP A 227 6.68 -14.40 -2.20
N MET A 228 6.09 -13.78 -1.18
CA MET A 228 6.12 -12.34 -0.95
C MET A 228 6.73 -12.06 0.43
N LEU A 229 7.73 -11.18 0.46
CA LEU A 229 8.28 -10.60 1.67
C LEU A 229 7.47 -9.35 2.02
N ILE A 230 6.90 -9.29 3.21
CA ILE A 230 6.20 -8.12 3.74
C ILE A 230 7.05 -7.55 4.86
N VAL A 231 7.34 -6.25 4.78
CA VAL A 231 8.12 -5.53 5.79
C VAL A 231 7.34 -4.31 6.26
N THR A 232 7.21 -4.12 7.56
CA THR A 232 6.54 -2.96 8.16
C THR A 232 7.39 -2.39 9.28
N TRP A 233 7.25 -1.09 9.53
CA TRP A 233 7.96 -0.41 10.62
C TRP A 233 7.16 0.81 11.09
N PRO A 234 7.28 1.22 12.36
CA PRO A 234 6.61 2.41 12.88
C PRO A 234 7.04 3.69 12.16
N ALA A 235 6.18 4.72 12.17
CA ALA A 235 6.55 6.02 11.63
C ALA A 235 7.77 6.60 12.37
N GLY A 236 8.70 7.15 11.61
CA GLY A 236 10.00 7.58 12.12
C GLY A 236 10.88 8.19 11.06
N LYS A 237 12.19 8.17 11.30
CA LYS A 237 13.22 8.70 10.40
C LYS A 237 13.94 7.60 9.62
N GLN A 238 13.37 6.40 9.57
CA GLN A 238 13.98 5.27 8.89
C GLN A 238 14.13 5.57 7.40
N ARG A 239 15.25 5.13 6.83
CA ARG A 239 15.50 5.26 5.40
C ARG A 239 15.63 3.89 4.79
N VAL A 240 14.92 3.68 3.69
CA VAL A 240 14.89 2.40 3.00
C VAL A 240 15.62 2.53 1.68
N ARG A 241 16.51 1.59 1.41
CA ARG A 241 17.12 1.42 0.10
C ARG A 241 17.15 -0.05 -0.32
N LEU A 242 16.98 -0.27 -1.61
CA LEU A 242 17.13 -1.58 -2.24
C LEU A 242 18.53 -1.68 -2.81
N VAL A 243 19.26 -2.73 -2.44
CA VAL A 243 20.61 -2.95 -2.92
C VAL A 243 20.60 -4.07 -3.97
N PRO A 244 21.10 -3.82 -5.19
CA PRO A 244 21.18 -4.83 -6.24
C PRO A 244 22.13 -5.95 -5.87
N ASP A 245 21.85 -7.14 -6.39
CA ASP A 245 22.80 -8.23 -6.43
C ASP A 245 24.03 -7.84 -7.27
N THR A 246 25.21 -8.22 -6.77
CA THR A 246 26.51 -8.02 -7.40
C THR A 246 26.92 -9.20 -8.28
N ARG A 247 26.22 -10.34 -8.16
CA ARG A 247 26.44 -11.52 -9.01
C ARG A 247 25.99 -11.21 -10.43
N GLN A 248 26.80 -11.60 -11.41
CA GLN A 248 26.45 -11.52 -12.84
C GLN A 248 25.39 -12.58 -13.18
N ARG A 249 24.13 -12.31 -12.81
CA ARG A 249 22.97 -13.10 -13.20
C ARG A 249 21.95 -12.25 -13.93
N GLU A 250 21.28 -12.87 -14.91
CA GLU A 250 20.17 -12.27 -15.63
C GLU A 250 18.88 -13.08 -15.37
N PRO A 251 17.80 -12.44 -14.91
CA PRO A 251 17.71 -11.02 -14.62
C PRO A 251 18.41 -10.62 -13.30
N ARG A 252 18.96 -9.40 -13.25
CA ARG A 252 19.50 -8.83 -11.99
C ARG A 252 18.39 -8.70 -10.94
N LEU A 253 18.65 -9.22 -9.73
CA LEU A 253 17.72 -9.14 -8.60
C LEU A 253 18.13 -8.10 -7.58
N ILE A 254 17.16 -7.70 -6.75
CA ILE A 254 17.41 -6.97 -5.52
C ILE A 254 17.91 -8.00 -4.50
N GLU A 255 19.15 -7.83 -4.05
CA GLU A 255 19.75 -8.73 -3.05
C GLU A 255 19.22 -8.42 -1.65
N SER A 256 18.94 -7.15 -1.36
CA SER A 256 18.53 -6.76 -0.02
C SER A 256 17.73 -5.47 0.07
N VAL A 257 16.95 -5.40 1.14
CA VAL A 257 16.31 -4.18 1.65
C VAL A 257 17.11 -3.73 2.87
N ASP A 258 17.81 -2.60 2.74
CA ASP A 258 18.50 -1.98 3.86
C ASP A 258 17.59 -0.93 4.48
N ILE A 259 17.38 -1.05 5.79
CA ILE A 259 16.59 -0.11 6.58
C ILE A 259 17.54 0.52 7.59
N GLU A 260 17.94 1.76 7.32
CA GLU A 260 18.61 2.60 8.32
C GLU A 260 17.61 2.89 9.41
N ASN A 261 17.98 2.60 10.66
CA ASN A 261 17.05 2.67 11.77
C ASN A 261 17.07 4.04 12.46
N ASP A 262 16.13 4.21 13.36
CA ASP A 262 16.04 5.33 14.30
C ASP A 262 15.71 4.81 15.73
N GLY A 263 16.15 3.58 16.01
CA GLY A 263 15.86 2.85 17.26
C GLY A 263 14.49 2.16 17.31
N LYS A 264 13.70 2.16 16.22
CA LYS A 264 12.43 1.44 16.14
C LYS A 264 12.58 0.02 15.58
N SER A 265 11.65 -0.85 15.98
CA SER A 265 11.57 -2.21 15.46
C SER A 265 11.21 -2.25 13.98
N VAL A 266 11.71 -3.29 13.30
CA VAL A 266 11.28 -3.70 11.96
C VAL A 266 10.54 -5.02 12.10
N PHE A 267 9.40 -5.15 11.44
CA PHE A 267 8.63 -6.38 11.40
C PHE A 267 8.67 -6.99 10.02
N LEU A 268 8.93 -8.29 9.93
CA LEU A 268 8.90 -9.03 8.68
C LEU A 268 7.93 -10.20 8.74
N ALA A 269 7.38 -10.56 7.58
CA ALA A 269 6.63 -11.78 7.37
C ALA A 269 6.86 -12.28 5.94
N VAL A 270 6.81 -13.60 5.74
CA VAL A 270 6.84 -14.22 4.42
C VAL A 270 5.50 -14.89 4.17
N SER A 271 4.88 -14.56 3.04
CA SER A 271 3.67 -15.22 2.57
C SER A 271 4.00 -16.11 1.39
N SER A 272 3.69 -17.40 1.51
CA SER A 272 4.00 -18.41 0.50
C SER A 272 2.72 -19.02 -0.07
N ALA A 273 2.59 -19.04 -1.39
CA ALA A 273 1.62 -19.84 -2.15
C ALA A 273 2.09 -19.92 -3.60
N THR A 274 1.84 -21.04 -4.29
CA THR A 274 2.25 -21.16 -5.70
C THR A 274 1.60 -20.08 -6.55
N GLY A 275 2.39 -19.25 -7.24
CA GLY A 275 1.87 -18.15 -8.06
C GLY A 275 1.19 -17.04 -7.24
N ILE A 276 1.64 -16.79 -6.00
CA ILE A 276 1.12 -15.73 -5.12
C ILE A 276 1.30 -14.32 -5.70
N TRP A 277 2.23 -14.16 -6.64
CA TRP A 277 2.34 -13.00 -7.51
C TRP A 277 2.71 -13.47 -8.93
N HIS A 278 2.57 -12.61 -9.94
CA HIS A 278 2.86 -12.99 -11.33
C HIS A 278 3.31 -11.82 -12.19
N GLU A 279 4.22 -12.07 -13.14
CA GLU A 279 4.59 -11.14 -14.22
C GLU A 279 3.98 -11.59 -15.55
N GLU A 280 3.06 -10.80 -16.09
CA GLU A 280 2.48 -11.03 -17.41
C GLU A 280 3.08 -10.04 -18.43
N VAL A 281 3.79 -10.56 -19.43
CA VAL A 281 4.34 -9.75 -20.53
C VAL A 281 3.24 -9.38 -21.52
N LEU A 282 2.96 -8.08 -21.65
CA LEU A 282 1.85 -7.59 -22.47
C LEU A 282 2.24 -7.56 -23.95
N LYS A 283 1.55 -8.38 -24.75
CA LYS A 283 1.84 -8.57 -26.17
C LYS A 283 0.91 -7.73 -27.03
N ALA A 284 1.38 -7.27 -28.20
CA ALA A 284 0.54 -6.57 -29.17
C ALA A 284 -0.73 -7.33 -29.56
N SER A 285 -0.71 -8.66 -29.48
CA SER A 285 -1.87 -9.53 -29.72
C SER A 285 -3.02 -9.35 -28.72
N TYR A 286 -2.82 -8.63 -27.60
CA TYR A 286 -3.85 -8.38 -26.58
C TYR A 286 -4.79 -7.23 -26.99
N LEU A 287 -4.40 -6.46 -28.02
CA LEU A 287 -5.14 -5.30 -28.47
C LEU A 287 -6.56 -5.67 -28.94
N GLU A 288 -7.55 -5.08 -28.29
CA GLU A 288 -8.99 -5.20 -28.53
C GLU A 288 -9.55 -6.64 -28.44
N LYS A 289 -8.84 -7.54 -27.77
CA LYS A 289 -9.22 -8.96 -27.61
C LYS A 289 -9.31 -9.34 -26.14
N ASP A 290 -10.22 -10.26 -25.84
CA ASP A 290 -10.30 -10.90 -24.53
C ASP A 290 -9.29 -12.05 -24.53
N ILE A 291 -8.19 -11.91 -23.78
CA ILE A 291 -7.11 -12.88 -23.69
C ILE A 291 -7.19 -13.59 -22.34
N ALA A 292 -7.33 -14.91 -22.38
CA ALA A 292 -7.09 -15.76 -21.22
C ALA A 292 -5.59 -15.96 -21.04
N ILE A 293 -5.09 -15.80 -19.82
CA ILE A 293 -3.69 -16.13 -19.48
C ILE A 293 -3.64 -17.41 -18.64
N ALA A 294 -2.46 -18.03 -18.58
CA ALA A 294 -2.27 -19.30 -17.90
C ALA A 294 -2.29 -19.17 -16.37
N TRP A 295 -1.88 -18.01 -15.82
CA TRP A 295 -1.84 -17.79 -14.39
C TRP A 295 -3.24 -17.84 -13.75
N LYS A 296 -3.31 -18.53 -12.61
CA LYS A 296 -4.52 -18.69 -11.79
C LYS A 296 -4.27 -18.10 -10.40
N ARG A 297 -5.23 -17.32 -9.90
CA ARG A 297 -5.16 -16.81 -8.54
C ARG A 297 -5.15 -17.97 -7.53
N PRO A 298 -4.24 -17.99 -6.54
CA PRO A 298 -4.17 -19.10 -5.58
C PRO A 298 -5.34 -19.12 -4.58
N PHE A 299 -5.89 -17.95 -4.26
CA PHE A 299 -7.02 -17.78 -3.36
C PHE A 299 -7.77 -16.48 -3.68
N PRO A 300 -9.00 -16.29 -3.19
CA PRO A 300 -9.69 -15.00 -3.30
C PRO A 300 -8.98 -13.91 -2.49
N ALA A 301 -8.69 -12.78 -3.11
CA ALA A 301 -8.16 -11.57 -2.49
C ALA A 301 -8.48 -10.35 -3.37
N LYS A 302 -8.17 -9.14 -2.90
CA LYS A 302 -8.18 -7.96 -3.76
C LYS A 302 -6.91 -7.99 -4.63
N TRP A 303 -6.97 -8.78 -5.69
CA TRP A 303 -5.90 -8.88 -6.70
C TRP A 303 -5.87 -7.60 -7.52
N ILE A 304 -4.67 -7.05 -7.68
CA ILE A 304 -4.42 -5.81 -8.39
C ILE A 304 -3.30 -5.97 -9.42
N THR A 305 -3.23 -5.03 -10.35
CA THR A 305 -2.11 -4.86 -11.27
C THR A 305 -1.94 -3.40 -11.70
N GLN A 306 -0.81 -3.04 -12.29
CA GLN A 306 -0.59 -1.71 -12.89
C GLN A 306 -0.53 -1.80 -14.40
N LEU A 307 -1.28 -0.91 -15.07
CA LEU A 307 -1.32 -0.77 -16.52
C LEU A 307 -1.27 0.71 -16.91
N LEU A 308 -0.63 1.01 -18.03
CA LEU A 308 -0.54 2.37 -18.56
C LEU A 308 -1.93 2.92 -18.99
N GLU A 309 -2.40 3.98 -18.33
CA GLU A 309 -3.62 4.72 -18.65
C GLU A 309 -3.30 6.23 -18.73
N ASP A 310 -3.58 6.87 -19.87
CA ASP A 310 -3.28 8.30 -20.12
C ASP A 310 -1.84 8.74 -19.75
N GLY A 311 -0.87 7.86 -19.99
CA GLY A 311 0.55 8.15 -19.73
C GLY A 311 0.98 7.98 -18.28
N VAL A 312 0.16 7.37 -17.43
CA VAL A 312 0.43 7.11 -16.01
C VAL A 312 0.18 5.63 -15.70
N GLU A 313 1.09 5.00 -14.96
CA GLU A 313 0.87 3.63 -14.49
C GLU A 313 -0.30 3.62 -13.51
N THR A 314 -1.34 2.84 -13.81
CA THR A 314 -2.60 2.90 -13.08
C THR A 314 -2.94 1.57 -12.47
N THR A 315 -3.23 1.58 -11.17
CA THR A 315 -3.58 0.39 -10.39
C THR A 315 -5.01 -0.04 -10.69
N PHE A 316 -5.19 -1.21 -11.32
CA PHE A 316 -6.48 -1.84 -11.59
C PHE A 316 -6.71 -3.02 -10.64
N THR A 317 -7.91 -3.10 -10.06
CA THR A 317 -8.36 -4.28 -9.31
C THR A 317 -9.04 -5.26 -10.25
N PHE A 318 -8.65 -6.53 -10.20
CA PHE A 318 -9.33 -7.58 -10.96
C PHE A 318 -10.79 -7.70 -10.51
N ARG A 319 -11.72 -7.59 -11.47
CA ARG A 319 -13.16 -7.77 -11.23
C ARG A 319 -13.51 -9.27 -11.23
N GLU A 320 -14.58 -9.68 -10.54
CA GLU A 320 -14.99 -11.10 -10.48
C GLU A 320 -15.71 -11.58 -11.75
N SER A 321 -16.00 -10.67 -12.67
CA SER A 321 -16.66 -10.97 -13.94
C SER A 321 -16.30 -9.91 -14.97
N ARG A 322 -16.45 -10.24 -16.26
CA ARG A 322 -16.24 -9.29 -17.37
C ARG A 322 -17.12 -8.05 -17.18
N PRO A 323 -16.53 -6.87 -16.92
CA PRO A 323 -17.34 -5.68 -16.69
C PRO A 323 -17.98 -5.20 -17.98
N LYS A 324 -19.12 -4.50 -17.84
CA LYS A 324 -19.68 -3.72 -18.97
C LYS A 324 -18.71 -2.59 -19.34
N ARG A 325 -19.00 -1.93 -20.46
CA ARG A 325 -18.27 -0.74 -20.91
C ARG A 325 -18.20 0.29 -19.77
N PHE A 326 -16.99 0.72 -19.48
CA PHE A 326 -16.62 1.69 -18.46
C PHE A 326 -16.33 3.05 -19.10
N TRP A 327 -16.56 4.16 -18.40
CA TRP A 327 -16.34 5.51 -18.92
C TRP A 327 -15.62 6.40 -17.90
N ARG A 328 -14.71 7.26 -18.38
CA ARG A 328 -13.94 8.24 -17.60
C ARG A 328 -13.92 9.58 -18.32
N GLY A 329 -14.01 10.69 -17.57
CA GLY A 329 -14.22 12.05 -18.09
C GLY A 329 -13.25 12.47 -19.20
N GLY A 330 -11.95 12.21 -19.02
CA GLY A 330 -10.92 12.58 -20.00
C GLY A 330 -10.52 11.49 -20.99
N ILE A 331 -10.88 10.24 -20.71
CA ILE A 331 -10.39 9.06 -21.47
C ILE A 331 -11.47 8.57 -22.44
N GLY A 332 -12.74 8.71 -22.06
CA GLY A 332 -13.90 8.21 -22.76
C GLY A 332 -14.26 6.78 -22.36
N SER A 333 -15.07 6.13 -23.20
CA SER A 333 -15.54 4.77 -22.92
C SER A 333 -14.54 3.69 -23.36
N TYR A 334 -14.23 2.73 -22.50
CA TYR A 334 -13.43 1.55 -22.82
C TYR A 334 -13.93 0.32 -22.04
N THR A 335 -13.43 -0.88 -22.35
CA THR A 335 -13.75 -2.07 -21.53
C THR A 335 -12.74 -2.18 -20.41
N TYR A 336 -13.20 -2.42 -19.17
CA TYR A 336 -12.30 -2.57 -18.03
C TYR A 336 -11.26 -3.68 -18.29
N PRO A 337 -9.97 -3.46 -18.00
CA PRO A 337 -8.92 -4.23 -18.64
C PRO A 337 -8.69 -5.63 -18.04
N VAL A 338 -9.10 -5.87 -16.79
CA VAL A 338 -8.74 -7.11 -16.06
C VAL A 338 -9.90 -7.67 -15.24
N TRP A 339 -10.13 -8.98 -15.35
CA TRP A 339 -11.15 -9.69 -14.58
C TRP A 339 -10.88 -11.20 -14.48
N PHE A 340 -11.62 -11.85 -13.59
CA PHE A 340 -11.71 -13.30 -13.49
C PHE A 340 -13.02 -13.80 -14.10
N ARG A 341 -13.01 -15.00 -14.66
CA ARG A 341 -14.20 -15.76 -15.06
C ARG A 341 -13.92 -17.24 -14.86
N ASP A 342 -14.71 -17.89 -14.01
CA ASP A 342 -14.62 -19.32 -13.72
C ASP A 342 -13.18 -19.77 -13.38
N GLY A 343 -12.50 -18.98 -12.53
CA GLY A 343 -11.11 -19.22 -12.09
C GLY A 343 -10.04 -18.88 -13.13
N THR A 344 -10.42 -18.47 -14.34
CA THR A 344 -9.51 -18.06 -15.41
C THR A 344 -9.29 -16.54 -15.36
N THR A 345 -8.06 -16.11 -15.57
CA THR A 345 -7.64 -14.70 -15.56
C THR A 345 -7.70 -14.13 -16.97
N PHE A 346 -8.36 -12.98 -17.14
CA PHE A 346 -8.55 -12.34 -18.43
C PHE A 346 -8.00 -10.92 -18.49
N TYR A 347 -7.44 -10.59 -19.66
CA TYR A 347 -7.08 -9.24 -20.06
C TYR A 347 -7.91 -8.80 -21.27
N ARG A 348 -8.29 -7.52 -21.33
CA ARG A 348 -8.71 -6.84 -22.57
C ARG A 348 -8.13 -5.45 -22.63
N LEU A 349 -7.03 -5.36 -23.35
CA LEU A 349 -6.29 -4.12 -23.55
C LEU A 349 -6.78 -3.44 -24.83
N GLY A 350 -6.69 -2.11 -24.90
CA GLY A 350 -7.28 -1.33 -25.98
C GLY A 350 -6.45 -0.10 -26.28
N LYS A 351 -6.93 0.78 -27.17
CA LYS A 351 -6.16 2.00 -27.50
C LYS A 351 -5.96 2.94 -26.30
N LYS A 352 -6.85 2.89 -25.32
CA LYS A 352 -6.82 3.72 -24.10
C LYS A 352 -5.95 3.13 -22.99
N ILE A 353 -5.83 1.81 -22.96
CA ILE A 353 -4.98 1.04 -22.06
C ILE A 353 -4.19 0.07 -22.93
N PRO A 354 -3.09 0.53 -23.56
CA PRO A 354 -2.41 -0.24 -24.59
C PRO A 354 -1.64 -1.42 -23.98
N PRO A 355 -1.44 -2.52 -24.73
CA PRO A 355 -0.59 -3.61 -24.30
C PRO A 355 0.89 -3.24 -24.41
N LYS A 356 1.38 -2.46 -23.44
CA LYS A 356 2.76 -1.99 -23.36
C LYS A 356 3.42 -2.47 -22.09
N GLY A 357 4.63 -2.99 -22.22
CA GLY A 357 5.43 -3.41 -21.07
C GLY A 357 4.92 -4.70 -20.43
N LYS A 358 4.78 -4.67 -19.11
CA LYS A 358 4.45 -5.83 -18.26
C LYS A 358 3.33 -5.46 -17.30
N SER A 359 2.60 -6.46 -16.85
CA SER A 359 1.54 -6.37 -15.87
C SER A 359 1.93 -7.23 -14.67
N LEU A 360 2.23 -6.60 -13.53
CA LEU A 360 2.51 -7.34 -12.29
C LEU A 360 1.22 -7.58 -11.52
N VAL A 361 0.90 -8.82 -11.23
CA VAL A 361 -0.29 -9.23 -10.48
C VAL A 361 0.11 -9.61 -9.06
N TYR A 362 -0.52 -8.98 -8.07
CA TYR A 362 -0.28 -9.23 -6.65
C TYR A 362 -1.50 -8.78 -5.84
N PHE A 363 -1.44 -8.89 -4.50
CA PHE A 363 -2.51 -8.48 -3.62
C PHE A 363 -1.96 -7.81 -2.36
N LEU A 364 -2.75 -6.89 -1.80
CA LEU A 364 -2.43 -6.18 -0.55
C LEU A 364 -3.56 -6.32 0.48
N GLU A 365 -4.81 -6.36 0.01
CA GLU A 365 -6.02 -6.31 0.83
C GLU A 365 -6.83 -7.62 0.74
N ARG A 366 -7.59 -7.92 1.81
CA ARG A 366 -8.52 -9.05 1.85
C ARG A 366 -9.71 -8.80 0.90
N LYS A 367 -10.19 -9.85 0.24
CA LYS A 367 -11.50 -9.89 -0.42
C LYS A 367 -11.95 -11.34 -0.59
N GLY A 368 -12.81 -11.80 0.32
CA GLY A 368 -13.15 -13.23 0.42
C GLY A 368 -11.96 -14.11 0.82
N THR A 369 -10.91 -13.51 1.38
CA THR A 369 -9.64 -14.20 1.68
C THR A 369 -9.77 -15.14 2.88
N PRO A 370 -9.33 -16.40 2.78
CA PRO A 370 -9.36 -17.36 3.89
C PRO A 370 -8.64 -16.83 5.14
N ALA A 371 -9.15 -17.16 6.33
CA ALA A 371 -8.56 -16.72 7.60
C ALA A 371 -7.09 -17.17 7.78
N SER A 372 -6.72 -18.30 7.18
CA SER A 372 -5.35 -18.85 7.18
C SER A 372 -4.35 -18.04 6.34
N VAL A 373 -4.83 -17.13 5.48
CA VAL A 373 -3.99 -16.23 4.69
C VAL A 373 -3.97 -14.86 5.35
N LEU A 374 -2.78 -14.36 5.68
CA LEU A 374 -2.55 -12.99 6.11
C LEU A 374 -2.15 -12.14 4.91
N THR A 375 -2.84 -11.03 4.68
CA THR A 375 -2.47 -10.08 3.63
C THR A 375 -1.45 -9.07 4.15
N PRO A 376 -0.73 -8.36 3.26
CA PRO A 376 0.17 -7.27 3.69
C PRO A 376 -0.51 -6.25 4.61
N VAL A 377 -1.78 -5.91 4.37
CA VAL A 377 -2.56 -5.02 5.25
C VAL A 377 -2.89 -5.65 6.60
N ASP A 378 -3.13 -6.96 6.68
CA ASP A 378 -3.36 -7.63 7.98
C ASP A 378 -2.09 -7.61 8.82
N ILE A 379 -0.94 -7.89 8.19
CA ILE A 379 0.37 -7.82 8.84
C ILE A 379 0.63 -6.41 9.35
N MET A 380 0.36 -5.38 8.54
CA MET A 380 0.50 -3.98 8.95
C MET A 380 -0.37 -3.64 10.16
N LYS A 381 -1.63 -4.13 10.21
CA LYS A 381 -2.54 -3.95 11.36
C LYS A 381 -2.02 -4.62 12.62
N ASP A 382 -1.49 -5.83 12.48
CA ASP A 382 -0.93 -6.60 13.58
C ASP A 382 0.35 -5.96 14.16
N THR A 383 1.13 -5.24 13.34
CA THR A 383 2.43 -4.69 13.75
C THR A 383 2.39 -3.22 14.15
N LEU A 384 1.62 -2.38 13.45
CA LEU A 384 1.61 -0.92 13.64
C LEU A 384 0.41 -0.41 14.44
N GLY A 385 -0.54 -1.30 14.72
CA GLY A 385 -1.78 -0.98 15.41
C GLY A 385 -2.82 -0.25 14.55
N GLY A 386 -4.05 -0.22 15.06
CA GLY A 386 -5.22 0.28 14.32
C GLY A 386 -5.09 1.74 13.86
N GLN A 387 -4.62 2.64 14.73
CA GLN A 387 -4.54 4.07 14.43
C GLN A 387 -3.58 4.38 13.27
N THR A 388 -2.36 3.85 13.32
CA THR A 388 -1.36 4.01 12.25
C THR A 388 -1.89 3.45 10.94
N CYS A 389 -2.49 2.26 10.97
CA CYS A 389 -3.05 1.63 9.80
C CYS A 389 -4.22 2.41 9.20
N SER A 390 -5.10 2.98 10.02
CA SER A 390 -6.19 3.83 9.54
C SER A 390 -5.67 5.07 8.81
N ALA A 391 -4.56 5.66 9.28
CA ALA A 391 -3.93 6.80 8.60
C ALA A 391 -3.28 6.40 7.26
N VAL A 392 -2.63 5.24 7.19
CA VAL A 392 -1.98 4.73 5.96
C VAL A 392 -3.02 4.32 4.91
N LEU A 393 -4.02 3.53 5.32
CA LEU A 393 -5.07 2.99 4.44
C LEU A 393 -6.08 4.04 4.00
N ASP A 394 -6.33 5.04 4.87
CA ASP A 394 -7.18 6.19 4.60
C ASP A 394 -8.51 5.84 3.92
N LEU A 395 -9.26 4.90 4.53
CA LEU A 395 -10.50 4.39 3.95
C LEU A 395 -11.54 5.48 3.66
N GLU A 396 -11.56 6.55 4.48
CA GLU A 396 -12.41 7.71 4.23
C GLU A 396 -11.95 8.50 2.99
N GLY A 397 -10.64 8.68 2.80
CA GLY A 397 -10.08 9.32 1.61
C GLY A 397 -10.30 8.54 0.31
N ARG A 398 -10.59 7.24 0.38
CA ARG A 398 -10.88 6.39 -0.79
C ARG A 398 -12.33 6.48 -1.26
N ARG A 399 -13.23 6.99 -0.42
CA ARG A 399 -14.66 7.09 -0.75
C ARG A 399 -14.89 8.16 -1.80
N PRO A 400 -15.56 7.83 -2.92
CA PRO A 400 -15.88 8.82 -3.93
C PRO A 400 -16.78 9.93 -3.37
N ARG A 401 -16.54 11.17 -3.79
CA ARG A 401 -17.45 12.27 -3.49
C ARG A 401 -18.74 12.12 -4.31
N SER A 402 -19.86 12.56 -3.73
CA SER A 402 -21.12 12.63 -4.48
C SER A 402 -21.22 13.94 -5.25
N HIS A 403 -21.40 13.82 -6.57
CA HIS A 403 -21.71 14.94 -7.47
C HIS A 403 -23.22 15.06 -7.75
N ARG A 404 -24.05 14.32 -6.99
CA ARG A 404 -25.51 14.29 -7.13
C ARG A 404 -26.19 14.89 -5.90
N ARG A 405 -27.29 15.61 -6.11
CA ARG A 405 -28.19 16.03 -5.01
C ARG A 405 -28.86 14.80 -4.39
N LYS A 406 -29.18 14.86 -3.09
CA LYS A 406 -29.82 13.75 -2.36
C LYS A 406 -31.20 13.40 -2.95
N ASP A 407 -31.89 14.39 -3.48
CA ASP A 407 -33.23 14.37 -4.05
C ASP A 407 -33.23 14.52 -5.59
N ALA A 408 -32.12 14.17 -6.24
CA ALA A 408 -31.97 14.35 -7.69
C ALA A 408 -32.98 13.53 -8.51
N VAL A 409 -33.60 14.18 -9.49
CA VAL A 409 -34.79 13.69 -10.19
C VAL A 409 -34.44 12.78 -11.38
N ILE A 410 -33.32 13.03 -12.06
CA ILE A 410 -32.94 12.30 -13.30
C ILE A 410 -31.56 11.66 -13.16
N GLY A 411 -30.58 12.45 -12.75
CA GLY A 411 -29.17 12.08 -12.75
C GLY A 411 -28.33 13.22 -12.16
N ALA A 412 -27.05 13.27 -12.50
CA ALA A 412 -26.18 14.39 -12.10
C ALA A 412 -25.44 15.01 -13.29
N ALA A 413 -24.91 14.17 -14.18
CA ALA A 413 -24.19 14.62 -15.38
C ALA A 413 -25.09 15.45 -16.31
N THR A 414 -24.56 16.53 -16.90
CA THR A 414 -25.32 17.34 -17.88
C THR A 414 -25.79 16.51 -19.07
N CYS A 415 -24.99 15.55 -19.54
CA CYS A 415 -25.36 14.64 -20.63
C CYS A 415 -26.55 13.75 -20.25
N GLY A 416 -26.49 13.08 -19.10
CA GLY A 416 -27.54 12.18 -18.64
C GLY A 416 -28.85 12.90 -18.34
N VAL A 417 -28.79 14.08 -17.74
CA VAL A 417 -29.98 14.90 -17.46
C VAL A 417 -30.62 15.38 -18.77
N THR A 418 -29.83 15.94 -19.70
CA THR A 418 -30.36 16.43 -20.98
C THR A 418 -30.92 15.31 -21.87
N ASP A 419 -30.36 14.10 -21.82
CA ASP A 419 -30.97 12.93 -22.49
C ASP A 419 -32.28 12.51 -21.83
N GLY A 420 -32.37 12.57 -20.50
CA GLY A 420 -33.62 12.28 -19.79
C GLY A 420 -34.73 13.31 -20.02
N MET A 421 -34.38 14.54 -20.38
CA MET A 421 -35.34 15.61 -20.73
C MET A 421 -35.79 15.56 -22.18
N GLN A 422 -34.94 15.11 -23.11
CA GLN A 422 -35.23 15.15 -24.56
C GLN A 422 -36.60 14.53 -24.92
N PRO A 423 -36.97 13.33 -24.43
CA PRO A 423 -38.26 12.73 -24.77
C PRO A 423 -39.48 13.56 -24.30
N VAL A 424 -39.31 14.41 -23.28
CA VAL A 424 -40.38 15.29 -22.79
C VAL A 424 -40.66 16.39 -23.81
N PHE A 425 -39.61 17.01 -24.35
CA PHE A 425 -39.72 18.02 -25.38
C PHE A 425 -40.20 17.42 -26.70
N ASP A 426 -39.68 16.26 -27.10
CA ASP A 426 -40.10 15.58 -28.34
C ASP A 426 -41.59 15.21 -28.31
N ALA A 427 -42.13 14.88 -27.13
CA ALA A 427 -43.55 14.62 -26.92
C ALA A 427 -44.41 15.88 -26.75
N GLY A 428 -43.81 17.07 -26.71
CA GLY A 428 -44.49 18.34 -26.45
C GLY A 428 -45.19 18.37 -25.08
N LYS A 429 -44.53 17.81 -24.05
CA LYS A 429 -45.02 17.69 -22.66
C LYS A 429 -44.26 18.58 -21.67
N GLU A 430 -43.50 19.55 -22.14
CA GLU A 430 -42.61 20.38 -21.33
C GLU A 430 -43.35 21.25 -20.29
N ALA A 431 -44.58 21.69 -20.59
CA ALA A 431 -45.41 22.42 -19.63
C ALA A 431 -46.06 21.49 -18.59
N GLU A 432 -46.48 20.28 -19.00
CA GLU A 432 -47.06 19.26 -18.11
C GLU A 432 -46.01 18.70 -17.13
N ARG A 433 -44.77 18.51 -17.60
CA ARG A 433 -43.67 17.93 -16.82
C ARG A 433 -42.68 18.99 -16.33
N LYS A 434 -43.17 20.20 -16.01
CA LYS A 434 -42.36 21.34 -15.60
C LYS A 434 -41.43 21.02 -14.43
N GLU A 435 -41.93 20.39 -13.38
CA GLU A 435 -41.23 20.11 -12.14
C GLU A 435 -40.09 19.10 -12.37
N TYR A 436 -40.31 18.13 -13.25
CA TYR A 436 -39.28 17.19 -13.69
C TYR A 436 -38.14 17.90 -14.44
N ILE A 437 -38.47 18.83 -15.34
CA ILE A 437 -37.47 19.62 -16.07
C ILE A 437 -36.74 20.57 -15.12
N HIS A 438 -37.45 21.28 -14.25
CA HIS A 438 -36.84 22.22 -13.29
C HIS A 438 -35.89 21.49 -12.35
N GLY A 439 -36.34 20.36 -11.77
CA GLY A 439 -35.50 19.53 -10.89
C GLY A 439 -34.25 18.98 -11.59
N GLY A 440 -34.36 18.58 -12.86
CA GLY A 440 -33.18 18.19 -13.64
C GLY A 440 -32.24 19.36 -13.94
N VAL A 441 -32.76 20.55 -14.24
CA VAL A 441 -31.91 21.75 -14.41
C VAL A 441 -31.16 22.06 -13.12
N ASP A 442 -31.83 21.95 -11.97
CA ASP A 442 -31.20 22.15 -10.65
C ASP A 442 -30.15 21.07 -10.36
N ASP A 443 -30.36 19.83 -10.79
CA ASP A 443 -29.35 18.76 -10.73
C ASP A 443 -28.09 19.12 -11.54
N MET A 444 -28.25 19.67 -12.75
CA MET A 444 -27.12 20.10 -13.59
C MET A 444 -26.36 21.28 -12.99
N VAL A 445 -27.06 22.29 -12.47
CA VAL A 445 -26.41 23.45 -11.81
C VAL A 445 -25.62 22.99 -10.58
N TYR A 446 -26.20 22.10 -9.77
CA TYR A 446 -25.50 21.52 -8.63
C TYR A 446 -24.25 20.76 -9.06
N PHE A 447 -24.37 19.89 -10.06
CA PHE A 447 -23.25 19.13 -10.62
C PHE A 447 -22.10 20.03 -11.08
N ILE A 448 -22.40 21.04 -11.90
CA ILE A 448 -21.42 22.01 -12.39
C ILE A 448 -20.76 22.77 -11.24
N THR A 449 -21.52 23.12 -10.21
CA THR A 449 -20.97 23.78 -9.02
C THR A 449 -19.98 22.88 -8.28
N ARG A 450 -20.28 21.57 -8.15
CA ARG A 450 -19.36 20.59 -7.53
C ARG A 450 -18.10 20.37 -8.36
N GLN A 451 -18.22 20.24 -9.68
CA GLN A 451 -17.07 20.12 -10.57
C GLN A 451 -16.18 21.36 -10.50
N ARG A 452 -16.77 22.57 -10.48
CA ARG A 452 -16.03 23.82 -10.29
C ARG A 452 -15.25 23.84 -8.97
N GLN A 453 -15.87 23.42 -7.88
CA GLN A 453 -15.19 23.33 -6.58
C GLN A 453 -13.98 22.40 -6.65
N ARG A 454 -14.14 21.22 -7.26
CA ARG A 454 -13.05 20.26 -7.43
C ARG A 454 -11.91 20.79 -8.32
N ILE A 455 -12.24 21.47 -9.42
CA ILE A 455 -11.25 22.16 -10.27
C ILE A 455 -10.45 23.18 -9.45
N ASN A 456 -11.12 24.00 -8.64
CA ASN A 456 -10.47 25.00 -7.79
C ASN A 456 -9.58 24.36 -6.71
N GLU A 457 -9.95 23.19 -6.17
CA GLU A 457 -9.11 22.43 -5.23
C GLU A 457 -7.76 22.06 -5.86
N TYR A 458 -7.75 21.59 -7.10
CA TYR A 458 -6.50 21.28 -7.83
C TYR A 458 -5.67 22.53 -8.13
N GLN A 459 -6.30 23.64 -8.50
CA GLN A 459 -5.57 24.89 -8.70
C GLN A 459 -4.92 25.38 -7.41
N ALA A 460 -5.65 25.32 -6.30
CA ALA A 460 -5.13 25.66 -4.98
C ALA A 460 -3.98 24.72 -4.58
N PHE A 461 -4.10 23.42 -4.87
CA PHE A 461 -3.02 22.45 -4.70
C PHE A 461 -1.79 22.83 -5.53
N ALA A 462 -1.95 23.09 -6.82
CA ALA A 462 -0.84 23.47 -7.70
C ALA A 462 -0.13 24.73 -7.17
N GLY A 463 -0.88 25.74 -6.73
CA GLY A 463 -0.33 26.95 -6.10
C GLY A 463 0.48 26.64 -4.82
N ARG A 464 -0.03 25.77 -3.94
CA ARG A 464 0.70 25.33 -2.73
C ARG A 464 1.97 24.57 -3.09
N MET A 465 1.89 23.65 -4.07
CA MET A 465 3.01 22.86 -4.55
C MET A 465 4.11 23.74 -5.13
N ILE A 466 3.78 24.68 -6.02
CA ILE A 466 4.75 25.63 -6.58
C ILE A 466 5.44 26.44 -5.47
N LYS A 467 4.69 26.95 -4.49
CA LYS A 467 5.24 27.69 -3.36
C LYS A 467 6.17 26.84 -2.51
N TYR A 468 5.84 25.56 -2.30
CA TYR A 468 6.73 24.60 -1.65
C TYR A 468 8.02 24.41 -2.46
N LEU A 469 7.91 24.11 -3.75
CA LEU A 469 9.05 23.90 -4.65
C LEU A 469 9.95 25.14 -4.78
N ASP A 470 9.41 26.36 -4.74
CA ASP A 470 10.18 27.61 -4.72
C ASP A 470 11.03 27.74 -3.47
N ARG A 471 10.44 27.45 -2.31
CA ARG A 471 11.15 27.51 -1.02
C ARG A 471 12.22 26.43 -0.96
N THR A 472 11.86 25.19 -1.31
CA THR A 472 12.78 24.05 -1.31
C THR A 472 13.90 24.25 -2.31
N GLY A 473 13.62 24.76 -3.52
CA GLY A 473 14.65 25.03 -4.53
C GLY A 473 15.67 26.08 -4.13
N LYS A 474 15.25 27.10 -3.35
CA LYS A 474 16.16 28.08 -2.75
C LYS A 474 17.02 27.48 -1.63
N ALA A 475 16.41 26.63 -0.79
CA ALA A 475 17.09 26.01 0.35
C ALA A 475 18.01 24.84 -0.08
N ARG A 476 17.71 24.18 -1.20
CA ARG A 476 18.39 22.99 -1.73
C ARG A 476 18.71 23.15 -3.21
N PRO A 477 19.66 24.02 -3.59
CA PRO A 477 20.05 24.22 -4.98
C PRO A 477 20.62 22.95 -5.63
N ASP A 478 21.17 22.04 -4.83
CA ASP A 478 21.64 20.71 -5.24
C ASP A 478 20.53 19.84 -5.86
N LEU A 479 19.28 20.06 -5.43
CA LEU A 479 18.11 19.32 -5.93
C LEU A 479 17.45 19.96 -7.15
N LYS A 480 18.04 21.01 -7.73
CA LYS A 480 17.39 21.80 -8.79
C LYS A 480 16.79 20.96 -9.94
N PRO A 481 17.49 19.98 -10.54
CA PRO A 481 16.91 19.19 -11.64
C PRO A 481 15.66 18.39 -11.23
N PHE A 482 15.66 17.86 -10.00
CA PHE A 482 14.50 17.14 -9.46
C PHE A 482 13.33 18.11 -9.24
N ILE A 483 13.59 19.24 -8.59
CA ILE A 483 12.57 20.26 -8.28
C ILE A 483 11.99 20.87 -9.56
N ASP A 484 12.82 21.17 -10.56
CA ASP A 484 12.37 21.72 -11.85
C ASP A 484 11.45 20.73 -12.59
N ASN A 485 11.77 19.43 -12.57
CA ASN A 485 10.92 18.40 -13.18
C ASN A 485 9.53 18.35 -12.52
N ILE A 486 9.49 18.30 -11.18
CA ILE A 486 8.24 18.29 -10.41
C ILE A 486 7.45 19.58 -10.63
N ARG A 487 8.14 20.73 -10.74
CA ARG A 487 7.53 22.02 -11.07
C ARG A 487 6.89 22.02 -12.45
N ALA A 488 7.58 21.51 -13.47
CA ALA A 488 7.06 21.45 -14.83
C ALA A 488 5.75 20.65 -14.88
N ILE A 489 5.71 19.49 -14.22
CA ILE A 489 4.47 18.68 -14.13
C ILE A 489 3.37 19.44 -13.38
N THR A 490 3.71 20.11 -12.27
CA THR A 490 2.74 20.92 -11.50
C THR A 490 2.14 22.06 -12.34
N GLN A 491 2.94 22.67 -13.21
CA GLN A 491 2.49 23.74 -14.11
C GLN A 491 1.49 23.25 -15.18
N GLU A 492 1.50 21.96 -15.53
CA GLU A 492 0.52 21.37 -16.47
C GLU A 492 -0.93 21.61 -15.98
N ILE A 493 -1.19 21.59 -14.66
CA ILE A 493 -2.53 21.89 -14.09
C ILE A 493 -2.96 23.32 -14.42
N ILE A 494 -2.07 24.29 -14.25
CA ILE A 494 -2.35 25.71 -14.47
C ILE A 494 -2.55 25.98 -15.96
N GLN A 495 -1.65 25.43 -16.79
CA GLN A 495 -1.70 25.59 -18.24
C GLN A 495 -2.99 24.99 -18.83
N GLU A 496 -3.36 23.80 -18.36
CA GLU A 496 -4.56 23.11 -18.85
C GLU A 496 -5.84 23.80 -18.39
N HIS A 497 -5.89 24.32 -17.15
CA HIS A 497 -6.97 25.20 -16.73
C HIS A 497 -7.13 26.40 -17.66
N ASP A 498 -6.03 27.09 -17.95
CA ASP A 498 -6.04 28.32 -18.74
C ASP A 498 -6.44 28.06 -20.19
N ARG A 499 -5.97 26.94 -20.77
CA ARG A 499 -6.37 26.46 -22.10
C ARG A 499 -7.88 26.23 -22.21
N GLN A 500 -8.52 25.76 -21.14
CA GLN A 500 -9.95 25.44 -21.13
C GLN A 500 -10.82 26.55 -20.56
N ARG A 501 -10.25 27.67 -20.11
CA ARG A 501 -10.97 28.75 -19.41
C ARG A 501 -12.23 29.22 -20.14
N GLU A 502 -12.13 29.42 -21.45
CA GLU A 502 -13.25 29.87 -22.29
C GLU A 502 -14.31 28.79 -22.54
N ASN A 503 -13.89 27.52 -22.60
CA ASN A 503 -14.78 26.37 -22.83
C ASN A 503 -15.51 25.94 -21.56
N MET A 504 -14.85 26.08 -20.40
CA MET A 504 -15.39 25.75 -19.08
C MET A 504 -16.55 26.68 -18.68
N LYS A 505 -16.62 27.88 -19.29
CA LYS A 505 -17.60 28.94 -19.02
C LYS A 505 -17.61 29.38 -17.55
N THR A 506 -18.57 30.19 -17.13
CA THR A 506 -18.71 30.70 -15.75
C THR A 506 -19.97 30.13 -15.10
N LEU A 507 -20.10 30.25 -13.78
CA LEU A 507 -21.35 29.87 -13.09
C LEU A 507 -22.52 30.78 -13.51
N ALA A 508 -22.26 32.07 -13.77
CA ALA A 508 -23.28 32.97 -14.32
C ALA A 508 -23.83 32.50 -15.68
N TYR A 509 -22.98 31.93 -16.53
CA TYR A 509 -23.43 31.31 -17.78
C TYR A 509 -24.29 30.07 -17.53
N ALA A 510 -23.95 29.24 -16.54
CA ALA A 510 -24.80 28.12 -16.13
C ALA A 510 -26.18 28.60 -15.62
N ASP A 511 -26.22 29.70 -14.87
CA ASP A 511 -27.47 30.31 -14.39
C ASP A 511 -28.32 30.88 -15.54
N GLU A 512 -27.69 31.45 -16.56
CA GLU A 512 -28.35 31.86 -17.80
C GLU A 512 -28.99 30.67 -18.52
N LEU A 513 -28.21 29.61 -18.78
CA LEU A 513 -28.73 28.39 -19.40
C LEU A 513 -29.87 27.77 -18.57
N ALA A 514 -29.79 27.83 -17.24
CA ALA A 514 -30.83 27.33 -16.35
C ALA A 514 -32.13 28.12 -16.52
N ARG A 515 -32.06 29.45 -16.53
CA ARG A 515 -33.23 30.31 -16.77
C ARG A 515 -33.84 30.07 -18.16
N GLU A 516 -33.00 30.01 -19.20
CA GLU A 516 -33.46 29.75 -20.57
C GLU A 516 -34.15 28.39 -20.70
N THR A 517 -33.56 27.33 -20.12
CA THR A 517 -34.12 25.97 -20.16
C THR A 517 -35.46 25.91 -19.42
N LYS A 518 -35.54 26.51 -18.21
CA LYS A 518 -36.77 26.57 -17.43
C LYS A 518 -37.85 27.39 -18.12
N ALA A 519 -37.50 28.45 -18.85
CA ALA A 519 -38.46 29.28 -19.58
C ALA A 519 -39.21 28.51 -20.69
N LEU A 520 -38.61 27.46 -21.27
CA LEU A 520 -39.29 26.61 -22.26
C LEU A 520 -40.52 25.89 -21.67
N THR A 521 -40.60 25.74 -20.36
CA THR A 521 -41.74 25.07 -19.68
C THR A 521 -42.93 25.98 -19.42
N LEU A 522 -42.84 27.29 -19.70
CA LEU A 522 -43.91 28.25 -19.40
C LEU A 522 -45.17 28.01 -20.24
N ARG A 523 -44.99 27.53 -21.47
CA ARG A 523 -46.07 27.13 -22.37
C ARG A 523 -45.55 26.12 -23.37
N LYS A 524 -46.44 25.27 -23.87
CA LYS A 524 -46.15 24.40 -25.00
C LYS A 524 -45.94 25.25 -26.26
N ASP A 525 -44.86 25.01 -26.98
CA ASP A 525 -44.52 25.74 -28.21
C ASP A 525 -43.85 24.78 -29.22
N PRO A 526 -44.31 24.70 -30.48
CA PRO A 526 -43.71 23.82 -31.49
C PRO A 526 -42.21 24.07 -31.74
N GLY A 527 -41.69 25.27 -31.41
CA GLY A 527 -40.27 25.59 -31.51
C GLY A 527 -39.43 25.14 -30.31
N ASN A 528 -40.04 24.74 -29.19
CA ASN A 528 -39.32 24.35 -27.97
C ASN A 528 -38.36 23.16 -28.16
N PRO A 529 -38.68 22.09 -28.93
CA PRO A 529 -37.74 20.99 -29.14
C PRO A 529 -36.43 21.42 -29.79
N ALA A 530 -36.49 22.29 -30.80
CA ALA A 530 -35.30 22.83 -31.47
C ALA A 530 -34.48 23.73 -30.52
N ARG A 531 -35.15 24.60 -29.76
CA ARG A 531 -34.50 25.45 -28.75
C ARG A 531 -33.86 24.64 -27.64
N PHE A 532 -34.54 23.60 -27.16
CA PHE A 532 -33.99 22.69 -26.16
C PHE A 532 -32.76 21.94 -26.71
N THR A 533 -32.77 21.55 -27.98
CA THR A 533 -31.62 20.90 -28.62
C THR A 533 -30.37 21.80 -28.61
N ASP A 534 -30.52 23.10 -28.89
CA ASP A 534 -29.42 24.07 -28.77
C ASP A 534 -28.92 24.21 -27.33
N LEU A 535 -29.83 24.39 -26.37
CA LEU A 535 -29.48 24.47 -24.94
C LEU A 535 -28.80 23.21 -24.43
N LYS A 536 -29.28 22.03 -24.85
CA LYS A 536 -28.70 20.72 -24.56
C LYS A 536 -27.24 20.65 -24.99
N MET A 537 -26.91 21.15 -26.18
CA MET A 537 -25.53 21.16 -26.66
C MET A 537 -24.65 22.13 -25.86
N LYS A 538 -25.17 23.29 -25.47
CA LYS A 538 -24.47 24.25 -24.60
C LYS A 538 -24.17 23.65 -23.21
N TRP A 539 -25.15 23.03 -22.57
CA TRP A 539 -24.99 22.31 -21.30
C TRP A 539 -23.95 21.20 -21.38
N ARG A 540 -23.99 20.39 -22.45
CA ARG A 540 -23.05 19.28 -22.67
C ARG A 540 -21.63 19.76 -22.90
N ARG A 541 -21.43 20.81 -23.70
CA ARG A 541 -20.10 21.37 -23.94
C ARG A 541 -19.47 21.88 -22.65
N MET A 542 -20.22 22.67 -21.88
CA MET A 542 -19.75 23.20 -20.59
C MET A 542 -19.44 22.08 -19.58
N GLY A 543 -20.36 21.12 -19.40
CA GLY A 543 -20.16 20.00 -18.48
C GLY A 543 -19.02 19.08 -18.90
N GLY A 544 -18.96 18.72 -20.19
CA GLY A 544 -17.90 17.85 -20.72
C GLY A 544 -16.50 18.45 -20.57
N THR A 545 -16.35 19.77 -20.71
CA THR A 545 -15.07 20.43 -20.42
C THR A 545 -14.68 20.32 -18.95
N GLN A 546 -15.63 20.46 -18.02
CA GLN A 546 -15.35 20.33 -16.59
C GLN A 546 -15.00 18.88 -16.20
N ASP A 547 -15.73 17.90 -16.74
CA ASP A 547 -15.45 16.46 -16.57
C ASP A 547 -14.05 16.09 -17.08
N TYR A 548 -13.66 16.66 -18.22
CA TYR A 548 -12.32 16.52 -18.77
C TYR A 548 -11.25 17.10 -17.84
N LEU A 549 -11.45 18.33 -17.34
CA LEU A 549 -10.49 19.01 -16.47
C LEU A 549 -10.26 18.27 -15.15
N VAL A 550 -11.32 17.86 -14.44
CA VAL A 550 -11.16 17.11 -13.18
C VAL A 550 -10.41 15.80 -13.41
N CYS A 551 -10.76 15.06 -14.47
CA CYS A 551 -10.04 13.83 -14.83
C CYS A 551 -8.57 14.12 -15.16
N LYS A 552 -8.29 15.19 -15.92
CA LYS A 552 -6.93 15.50 -16.34
C LYS A 552 -6.06 15.96 -15.16
N PHE A 553 -6.59 16.79 -14.27
CA PHE A 553 -5.87 17.23 -13.07
C PHE A 553 -5.60 16.09 -12.10
N HIS A 554 -6.56 15.17 -11.96
CA HIS A 554 -6.37 13.95 -11.19
C HIS A 554 -5.20 13.12 -11.77
N THR A 555 -5.20 12.87 -13.09
CA THR A 555 -4.10 12.16 -13.77
C THR A 555 -2.75 12.87 -13.58
N ILE A 556 -2.69 14.19 -13.74
CA ILE A 556 -1.45 14.97 -13.54
C ILE A 556 -0.96 14.86 -12.10
N THR A 557 -1.87 14.90 -11.11
CA THR A 557 -1.51 14.78 -9.69
C THR A 557 -0.98 13.38 -9.37
N ARG A 558 -1.55 12.32 -9.96
CA ARG A 558 -1.01 10.95 -9.87
C ARG A 558 0.36 10.81 -10.54
N LYS A 559 0.54 11.41 -11.73
CA LYS A 559 1.85 11.51 -12.40
C LYS A 559 2.88 12.20 -11.49
N LEU A 560 2.52 13.32 -10.87
CA LEU A 560 3.38 14.05 -9.94
C LEU A 560 3.79 13.18 -8.74
N PHE A 561 2.84 12.46 -8.15
CA PHE A 561 3.09 11.52 -7.05
C PHE A 561 4.08 10.41 -7.43
N GLN A 562 3.92 9.82 -8.62
CA GLN A 562 4.82 8.79 -9.12
C GLN A 562 6.20 9.35 -9.46
N GLN A 563 6.26 10.50 -10.15
CA GLN A 563 7.52 11.13 -10.55
C GLN A 563 8.33 11.64 -9.35
N ALA A 564 7.68 12.04 -8.26
CA ALA A 564 8.37 12.30 -7.01
C ALA A 564 9.06 11.04 -6.46
N GLY A 565 8.37 9.90 -6.48
CA GLY A 565 8.91 8.61 -6.02
C GLY A 565 10.02 8.07 -6.92
N TYR A 566 9.77 7.93 -8.23
CA TYR A 566 10.78 7.44 -9.17
C TYR A 566 11.96 8.41 -9.33
N GLY A 567 11.71 9.72 -9.22
CA GLY A 567 12.74 10.75 -9.38
C GLY A 567 13.75 10.82 -8.23
N CYS A 568 13.46 10.26 -7.06
CA CYS A 568 14.39 10.24 -5.92
C CYS A 568 15.22 8.94 -5.82
N ILE A 569 14.95 7.92 -6.65
CA ILE A 569 15.54 6.57 -6.53
C ILE A 569 17.07 6.58 -6.51
N GLY A 570 17.73 7.43 -7.30
CA GLY A 570 19.19 7.56 -7.32
C GLY A 570 19.74 8.69 -6.45
N ARG A 571 18.92 9.31 -5.60
CA ARG A 571 19.20 10.59 -4.93
C ARG A 571 18.74 10.55 -3.46
N PRO A 572 19.53 10.00 -2.54
CA PRO A 572 19.16 9.89 -1.12
C PRO A 572 18.73 11.23 -0.52
N GLU A 573 19.41 12.30 -0.91
CA GLU A 573 19.19 13.66 -0.45
C GLU A 573 17.88 14.28 -0.94
N ALA A 574 17.21 13.66 -1.92
CA ALA A 574 15.89 14.04 -2.45
C ALA A 574 14.71 13.32 -1.78
N VAL A 575 14.94 12.23 -1.04
CA VAL A 575 13.88 11.36 -0.48
C VAL A 575 12.90 12.15 0.40
N ALA A 576 13.40 12.97 1.32
CA ALA A 576 12.55 13.77 2.20
C ALA A 576 11.68 14.79 1.44
N VAL A 577 12.19 15.32 0.32
CA VAL A 577 11.42 16.22 -0.55
C VAL A 577 10.37 15.43 -1.33
N ALA A 578 10.72 14.24 -1.82
CA ALA A 578 9.79 13.34 -2.49
C ALA A 578 8.64 12.90 -1.57
N ASP A 579 8.92 12.56 -0.32
CA ASP A 579 7.92 12.21 0.69
C ASP A 579 6.91 13.35 0.91
N GLU A 580 7.38 14.59 1.05
CA GLU A 580 6.49 15.73 1.22
C GLU A 580 5.65 16.02 -0.04
N ILE A 581 6.24 15.94 -1.23
CA ILE A 581 5.49 16.08 -2.49
C ILE A 581 4.41 15.01 -2.57
N ARG A 582 4.74 13.76 -2.24
CA ARG A 582 3.81 12.63 -2.25
C ARG A 582 2.69 12.83 -1.23
N ASN A 583 2.99 13.33 -0.04
CA ASN A 583 1.99 13.66 0.98
C ASN A 583 1.02 14.75 0.50
N LEU A 584 1.52 15.83 -0.10
CA LEU A 584 0.69 16.89 -0.67
C LEU A 584 -0.22 16.36 -1.80
N CYS A 585 0.31 15.47 -2.66
CA CYS A 585 -0.48 14.82 -3.69
C CYS A 585 -1.57 13.93 -3.10
N ARG A 586 -1.25 13.07 -2.11
CA ARG A 586 -2.23 12.23 -1.41
C ARG A 586 -3.38 13.07 -0.87
N GLN A 587 -3.09 14.17 -0.19
CA GLN A 587 -4.13 15.08 0.35
C GLN A 587 -5.08 15.60 -0.73
N CYS A 588 -4.57 15.91 -1.93
CA CYS A 588 -5.38 16.38 -3.06
C CYS A 588 -6.19 15.24 -3.72
N LEU A 589 -5.60 14.04 -3.82
CA LEU A 589 -6.19 12.86 -4.45
C LEU A 589 -7.31 12.21 -3.62
N ARG A 590 -7.39 12.52 -2.32
CA ARG A 590 -8.49 12.10 -1.46
C ARG A 590 -9.86 12.47 -2.04
N ASN A 591 -10.81 11.58 -1.76
CA ASN A 591 -12.21 11.64 -2.10
C ASN A 591 -12.41 11.96 -3.58
N PRO A 592 -11.95 11.10 -4.50
CA PRO A 592 -12.05 11.39 -5.91
C PRO A 592 -13.52 11.42 -6.37
N ASP A 593 -13.77 12.08 -7.48
CA ASP A 593 -15.03 12.00 -8.21
C ASP A 593 -15.06 10.74 -9.10
N GLY A 594 -16.25 10.21 -9.41
CA GLY A 594 -16.44 9.11 -10.35
C GLY A 594 -15.95 9.42 -11.78
N TYR A 595 -15.79 10.70 -12.12
CA TYR A 595 -15.15 11.15 -13.37
C TYR A 595 -13.62 11.05 -13.32
N GLU A 596 -13.05 11.13 -12.12
CA GLU A 596 -11.62 11.11 -11.85
C GLU A 596 -11.09 9.70 -11.75
N ILE A 597 -11.77 8.79 -11.04
CA ILE A 597 -11.42 7.37 -10.91
C ILE A 597 -12.61 6.53 -10.43
N TRP A 598 -12.51 5.20 -10.46
CA TRP A 598 -13.60 4.32 -10.00
C TRP A 598 -13.62 4.16 -8.47
N PRO A 599 -14.77 3.74 -7.89
CA PRO A 599 -14.86 3.38 -6.48
C PRO A 599 -13.95 2.19 -6.13
N ASP A 600 -13.47 2.18 -4.89
CA ASP A 600 -12.57 1.16 -4.33
C ASP A 600 -11.28 0.97 -5.14
N TYR A 601 -10.84 2.04 -5.79
CA TYR A 601 -9.47 2.21 -6.27
C TYR A 601 -8.49 1.79 -5.14
#